data_AF-A0A0D3CZR8-F1
#
_entry.id   AF-A0A0D3CZR8-F1
#
_cell.length_a   1.000
_cell.length_b   1.000
_cell.length_c   1.000
_cell.angle_alpha   90.00
_cell.angle_beta   90.00
_cell.angle_gamma   90.00
#
_symmetry.space_group_name_H-M   'P 1'
#
loop_
_entity.id
_entity.type
_entity.pdbx_description
1 polymer ?
#
loop_
_entity_poly.entity_id
_entity_poly.type
_entity_poly.pdbx_seq_one_letter_code
_entity_poly.pdbx_strand_id
1 'polypeptide(L)'
;MAGVAVSPASLLDVIAEIAEISANTGVFKKDCADLARRVCLLTHLVEEIRDSPQTPTEEESDASSSLVSCECDWWSDLVVGLQAAKRLLSAATCFQARESSEGAAKRISFQFQCVTWKLEKALGNLPYDRYDISDEVREHVELARLQLRRAMQRYGSLNSKKFSTALSEPMERDSSSKVTEKLECIPETIHSNIPSSDEKKLESPPRRKSSSASLAFFLSKDADIERLEKAITKTNDDNSKKSDNLTIPEDFLCPISLELMKDPVIVSTGQTYERSYIQRWIDCGNLRCPKTQQKLGNFALTPNYVLRSLISQWCTKHNIEQPGGCTKNCDGEVSKIRALVRKLSTRSIQDRRTALSEIRSLSKRSSDNRILIAEAGAIPVLVKLLTSEDVETQEKAVTCVLNLSIYESNKELIMLAGAVTSIVQVLRAGTEEAKENAAATLFSLSLADENKIIIGASGAIPALVNLLENGSVRGKKDAATALFNLCIYEGNKGRAVRAGVVNPLVKMLSDNSSHRMVTEALTILSVLAGNKDAKTAILRANAVPTLIALLQKDQPRNRENAAAILFAICKRDKEKLILIGKLGAVVPLMELSRDGTERAKRKANSLLELLRNSSQKLC
;
A
#
# COMPACT_ATOMS: atom_id res chain seq x y z
N MET A 1 2.16 -23.20 -30.63
CA MET A 1 0.90 -22.87 -31.33
C MET A 1 0.96 -21.39 -31.68
N ALA A 2 0.67 -21.03 -32.93
CA ALA A 2 0.64 -19.64 -33.39
C ALA A 2 -0.32 -18.82 -32.51
N GLY A 3 0.11 -17.63 -32.08
CA GLY A 3 -0.61 -16.79 -31.13
C GLY A 3 -1.92 -16.28 -31.73
N VAL A 4 -3.04 -16.83 -31.28
CA VAL A 4 -4.36 -16.24 -31.53
C VAL A 4 -4.39 -14.91 -30.80
N ALA A 5 -4.44 -13.80 -31.54
CA ALA A 5 -4.61 -12.47 -30.96
C ALA A 5 -5.96 -12.42 -30.21
N VAL A 6 -5.91 -12.39 -28.88
CA VAL A 6 -7.10 -12.30 -28.03
C VAL A 6 -7.62 -10.87 -28.10
N SER A 7 -8.86 -10.70 -28.55
CA SER A 7 -9.48 -9.38 -28.71
C SER A 7 -9.84 -8.77 -27.34
N PRO A 8 -9.80 -7.43 -27.17
CA PRO A 8 -10.25 -6.78 -25.95
C PRO A 8 -11.69 -7.17 -25.55
N ALA A 9 -12.58 -7.39 -26.52
CA ALA A 9 -13.96 -7.85 -26.27
C ALA A 9 -13.99 -9.23 -25.59
N SER A 10 -13.20 -10.19 -26.08
CA SER A 10 -13.10 -11.52 -25.46
C SER A 10 -12.49 -11.48 -24.05
N LEU A 11 -11.68 -10.47 -23.74
CA LEU A 11 -11.09 -10.29 -22.42
C LEU A 11 -12.10 -9.70 -21.41
N LEU A 12 -13.03 -8.85 -21.88
CA LEU A 12 -14.15 -8.38 -21.08
C LEU A 12 -15.08 -9.53 -20.69
N ASP A 13 -15.33 -10.48 -21.60
CA ASP A 13 -16.10 -11.69 -21.30
C ASP A 13 -15.43 -12.52 -20.19
N VAL A 14 -14.10 -12.70 -20.26
CA VAL A 14 -13.32 -13.41 -19.22
C VAL A 14 -13.41 -12.69 -17.87
N ILE A 15 -13.37 -11.35 -17.84
CA ILE A 15 -13.51 -10.58 -16.60
C ILE A 15 -14.93 -10.71 -16.03
N ALA A 16 -15.96 -10.69 -16.88
CA ALA A 16 -17.34 -10.89 -16.46
C ALA A 16 -17.58 -12.29 -15.89
N GLU A 17 -17.06 -13.33 -16.54
CA GLU A 17 -17.13 -14.70 -16.03
C GLU A 17 -16.41 -14.84 -14.68
N ILE A 18 -15.26 -14.19 -14.48
CA ILE A 18 -14.55 -14.15 -13.19
C ILE A 18 -15.41 -13.49 -12.11
N ALA A 19 -16.18 -12.45 -12.45
CA ALA A 19 -17.08 -11.78 -11.52
C ALA A 19 -18.28 -12.67 -11.10
N GLU A 20 -18.72 -13.57 -11.99
CA GLU A 20 -19.84 -14.49 -11.75
C GLU A 20 -19.46 -15.73 -10.92
N ILE A 21 -18.16 -16.06 -10.77
CA ILE A 21 -17.71 -17.17 -9.94
C ILE A 21 -18.05 -16.87 -8.46
N SER A 22 -19.20 -17.38 -8.00
CA SER A 22 -19.75 -17.15 -6.67
C SER A 22 -18.88 -17.79 -5.57
N ALA A 23 -18.09 -16.99 -4.87
CA ALA A 23 -17.29 -17.44 -3.72
C ALA A 23 -18.14 -17.48 -2.43
N ASN A 24 -19.11 -18.40 -2.34
CA ASN A 24 -19.99 -18.49 -1.16
C ASN A 24 -19.54 -19.53 -0.12
N THR A 25 -18.71 -20.51 -0.48
CA THR A 25 -18.25 -21.60 0.40
C THR A 25 -16.82 -22.08 0.02
N GLY A 26 -16.00 -22.47 1.00
CA GLY A 26 -14.66 -23.07 0.76
C GLY A 26 -13.50 -22.45 1.56
N VAL A 27 -12.37 -23.16 1.66
CA VAL A 27 -11.17 -22.74 2.43
C VAL A 27 -10.53 -21.46 1.86
N PHE A 28 -10.57 -21.29 0.54
CA PHE A 28 -9.99 -20.13 -0.16
C PHE A 28 -11.00 -19.02 -0.46
N LYS A 29 -12.17 -19.01 0.19
CA LYS A 29 -13.26 -18.05 -0.08
C LYS A 29 -12.78 -16.60 -0.11
N LYS A 30 -11.93 -16.21 0.86
CA LYS A 30 -11.37 -14.85 0.97
C LYS A 30 -10.43 -14.54 -0.21
N ASP A 31 -9.51 -15.44 -0.52
CA ASP A 31 -8.56 -15.26 -1.63
C ASP A 31 -9.26 -15.23 -2.99
N CYS A 32 -10.31 -16.04 -3.19
CA CYS A 32 -11.15 -16.01 -4.38
C CYS A 32 -11.86 -14.67 -4.54
N ALA A 33 -12.53 -14.18 -3.50
CA ALA A 33 -13.25 -12.91 -3.52
C ALA A 33 -12.30 -11.72 -3.76
N ASP A 34 -11.13 -11.74 -3.12
CA ASP A 34 -10.11 -10.71 -3.27
C ASP A 34 -9.52 -10.66 -4.70
N LEU A 35 -9.21 -11.82 -5.28
CA LEU A 35 -8.67 -11.91 -6.63
C LEU A 35 -9.73 -11.49 -7.67
N ALA A 36 -10.96 -11.98 -7.55
CA ALA A 36 -12.07 -11.60 -8.44
C ALA A 36 -12.32 -10.08 -8.40
N ARG A 37 -12.36 -9.49 -7.20
CA ARG A 37 -12.52 -8.03 -7.03
C ARG A 37 -11.41 -7.23 -7.71
N ARG A 38 -10.15 -7.65 -7.57
CA ARG A 38 -8.99 -6.97 -8.20
C ARG A 38 -9.03 -7.07 -9.73
N VAL A 39 -9.44 -8.23 -10.26
CA VAL A 39 -9.61 -8.43 -11.70
C VAL A 39 -10.75 -7.57 -12.26
N CYS A 40 -11.86 -7.44 -11.54
CA CYS A 40 -12.99 -6.59 -11.96
C CYS A 40 -12.62 -5.10 -12.10
N LEU A 41 -11.60 -4.62 -11.38
CA LEU A 41 -11.11 -3.24 -11.52
C LEU A 41 -10.49 -2.97 -12.91
N LEU A 42 -10.13 -4.03 -13.65
CA LEU A 42 -9.54 -3.91 -14.99
C LEU A 42 -10.60 -3.78 -16.09
N THR A 43 -11.90 -3.86 -15.77
CA THR A 43 -12.99 -3.73 -16.76
C THR A 43 -12.87 -2.44 -17.56
N HIS A 44 -12.76 -1.30 -16.87
CA HIS A 44 -12.66 0.01 -17.53
C HIS A 44 -11.35 0.21 -18.31
N LEU A 45 -10.26 -0.45 -17.89
CA LEU A 45 -9.01 -0.47 -18.65
C LEU A 45 -9.22 -1.17 -20.00
N VAL A 46 -9.85 -2.33 -20.00
CA VAL A 46 -10.07 -3.10 -21.24
C VAL A 46 -11.13 -2.44 -22.13
N GLU A 47 -12.14 -1.78 -21.55
CA GLU A 47 -13.11 -0.95 -22.30
C GLU A 47 -12.43 0.22 -23.02
N GLU A 48 -11.58 0.99 -22.32
CA GLU A 48 -10.88 2.13 -22.95
C GLU A 48 -9.84 1.67 -23.99
N ILE A 49 -9.19 0.53 -23.80
CA ILE A 49 -8.30 -0.07 -24.81
C ILE A 49 -9.09 -0.52 -26.05
N ARG A 50 -10.30 -1.07 -25.86
CA ARG A 50 -11.19 -1.47 -26.96
C ARG A 50 -11.65 -0.27 -27.77
N ASP A 51 -11.98 0.82 -27.08
CA ASP A 51 -12.60 2.01 -27.66
C ASP A 51 -11.54 3.03 -28.15
N SER A 52 -10.24 2.77 -27.91
CA SER A 52 -9.13 3.61 -28.36
C SER A 52 -8.93 3.52 -29.88
N PRO A 53 -8.82 4.65 -30.60
CA PRO A 53 -8.54 4.64 -32.03
C PRO A 53 -7.09 4.18 -32.25
N GLN A 54 -6.89 2.95 -32.73
CA GLN A 54 -5.59 2.54 -33.26
C GLN A 54 -5.30 3.38 -34.51
N THR A 55 -4.35 4.31 -34.44
CA THR A 55 -3.83 4.99 -35.64
C THR A 55 -3.06 3.95 -36.48
N PRO A 56 -3.44 3.70 -37.74
CA PRO A 56 -2.58 2.96 -38.65
C PRO A 56 -1.47 3.92 -39.09
N THR A 57 -0.25 3.76 -38.55
CA THR A 57 0.93 4.30 -39.22
C THR A 57 1.30 3.34 -40.35
N GLU A 58 0.66 3.54 -41.50
CA GLU A 58 1.27 3.21 -42.78
C GLU A 58 2.39 4.23 -43.01
N GLU A 59 3.63 3.86 -42.70
CA GLU A 59 4.87 4.34 -43.32
C GLU A 59 6.04 3.74 -42.54
N GLU A 60 6.54 2.59 -43.01
CA GLU A 60 7.96 2.22 -43.04
C GLU A 60 8.07 0.84 -43.71
N SER A 61 7.86 0.85 -45.03
CA SER A 61 8.47 -0.15 -45.89
C SER A 61 9.90 0.30 -46.21
N ASP A 62 10.83 -0.61 -45.92
CA ASP A 62 12.17 -0.77 -46.49
C ASP A 62 13.40 -0.39 -45.63
N ALA A 63 14.04 -1.49 -45.24
CA ALA A 63 15.48 -1.69 -45.11
C ALA A 63 16.23 -0.96 -43.98
N SER A 64 16.38 -1.65 -42.85
CA SER A 64 17.66 -2.29 -42.51
C SER A 64 17.54 -3.21 -41.30
N SER A 65 18.04 -4.43 -41.50
CA SER A 65 18.13 -5.51 -40.53
C SER A 65 18.94 -5.14 -39.28
N SER A 66 18.54 -5.75 -38.16
CA SER A 66 19.27 -5.97 -36.90
C SER A 66 19.38 -4.79 -35.92
N LEU A 67 18.44 -4.73 -34.96
CA LEU A 67 18.68 -4.58 -33.50
C LEU A 67 17.42 -4.08 -32.73
N VAL A 68 16.31 -4.83 -32.67
CA VAL A 68 15.38 -4.75 -31.53
C VAL A 68 14.70 -6.11 -31.34
N SER A 69 15.28 -6.96 -30.51
CA SER A 69 14.56 -8.09 -29.93
C SER A 69 14.38 -7.81 -28.44
N CYS A 70 13.13 -7.93 -27.97
CA CYS A 70 12.65 -7.78 -26.59
C CYS A 70 11.95 -6.44 -26.24
N GLU A 71 10.87 -6.08 -26.96
CA GLU A 71 9.78 -5.36 -26.30
C GLU A 71 8.90 -6.40 -25.56
N CYS A 72 8.78 -6.27 -24.24
CA CYS A 72 7.94 -7.10 -23.38
C CYS A 72 6.47 -6.90 -23.74
N ASP A 73 5.82 -7.96 -24.25
CA ASP A 73 4.43 -7.89 -24.71
C ASP A 73 3.45 -7.98 -23.53
N TRP A 74 3.31 -6.87 -22.79
CA TRP A 74 2.47 -6.73 -21.59
C TRP A 74 1.02 -7.22 -21.78
N TRP A 75 0.48 -7.10 -23.00
CA TRP A 75 -0.85 -7.56 -23.38
C TRP A 75 -0.96 -9.08 -23.29
N SER A 76 0.05 -9.80 -23.79
CA SER A 76 0.12 -11.26 -23.67
C SER A 76 0.22 -11.69 -22.21
N ASP A 77 0.99 -10.96 -21.40
CA ASP A 77 1.13 -11.22 -19.95
C ASP A 77 -0.21 -11.01 -19.22
N LEU A 78 -0.99 -9.98 -19.61
CA LEU A 78 -2.31 -9.68 -19.06
C LEU A 78 -3.33 -10.78 -19.40
N VAL A 79 -3.39 -11.19 -20.66
CA VAL A 79 -4.27 -12.27 -21.14
C VAL A 79 -3.98 -13.57 -20.41
N VAL A 80 -2.70 -13.96 -20.30
CA VAL A 80 -2.29 -15.17 -19.57
C VAL A 80 -2.67 -15.08 -18.09
N GLY A 81 -2.46 -13.91 -17.46
CA GLY A 81 -2.81 -13.68 -16.06
C GLY A 81 -4.31 -13.82 -15.80
N LEU A 82 -5.16 -13.25 -16.66
CA LEU A 82 -6.62 -13.29 -16.52
C LEU A 82 -7.19 -14.70 -16.77
N GLN A 83 -6.69 -15.40 -17.79
CA GLN A 83 -7.11 -16.80 -18.02
C GLN A 83 -6.70 -17.72 -16.87
N ALA A 84 -5.51 -17.53 -16.30
CA ALA A 84 -5.08 -18.28 -15.13
C ALA A 84 -5.90 -17.95 -13.88
N ALA A 85 -6.30 -16.68 -13.69
CA ALA A 85 -7.22 -16.28 -12.64
C ALA A 85 -8.57 -17.02 -12.74
N LYS A 86 -9.17 -17.09 -13.94
CA LYS A 86 -10.42 -17.83 -14.17
C LYS A 86 -10.31 -19.32 -13.78
N ARG A 87 -9.24 -20.00 -14.24
CA ARG A 87 -8.98 -21.41 -13.92
C ARG A 87 -8.78 -21.64 -12.43
N LEU A 88 -7.98 -20.79 -11.79
CA LEU A 88 -7.70 -20.86 -10.36
C LEU A 88 -8.95 -20.66 -9.52
N LEU A 89 -9.76 -19.65 -9.83
CA LEU A 89 -10.99 -19.38 -9.10
C LEU A 89 -11.98 -20.54 -9.21
N SER A 90 -12.09 -21.14 -10.41
CA SER A 90 -12.94 -22.33 -10.63
C SER A 90 -12.46 -23.55 -9.83
N ALA A 91 -11.15 -23.77 -9.75
CA ALA A 91 -10.56 -24.86 -8.99
C ALA A 91 -10.65 -24.66 -7.47
N ALA A 92 -10.42 -23.43 -7.00
CA ALA A 92 -10.40 -23.07 -5.59
C ALA A 92 -11.80 -23.05 -4.96
N THR A 93 -12.86 -22.72 -5.71
CA THR A 93 -14.25 -22.78 -5.23
C THR A 93 -14.77 -24.20 -5.12
N CYS A 94 -14.27 -25.13 -5.92
CA CYS A 94 -14.62 -26.55 -5.85
C CYS A 94 -13.79 -27.34 -4.82
N PHE A 95 -12.81 -26.71 -4.17
CA PHE A 95 -11.90 -27.39 -3.25
C PHE A 95 -12.58 -27.73 -1.91
N GLN A 96 -12.74 -29.03 -1.62
CA GLN A 96 -13.25 -29.52 -0.34
C GLN A 96 -12.10 -30.05 0.54
N ALA A 97 -11.99 -29.50 1.75
CA ALA A 97 -10.90 -29.82 2.68
C ALA A 97 -10.90 -31.26 3.22
N ARG A 98 -12.00 -32.01 3.05
CA ARG A 98 -12.20 -33.30 3.74
C ARG A 98 -11.54 -34.50 3.07
N GLU A 99 -11.07 -34.39 1.83
CA GLU A 99 -10.50 -35.52 1.06
C GLU A 99 -9.18 -35.23 0.35
N SER A 100 -8.64 -34.01 0.45
CA SER A 100 -7.48 -33.58 -0.33
C SER A 100 -6.21 -33.42 0.51
N SER A 101 -5.07 -33.90 0.00
CA SER A 101 -3.77 -33.81 0.66
C SER A 101 -3.34 -32.36 0.91
N GLU A 102 -2.59 -32.12 1.99
CA GLU A 102 -1.96 -30.84 2.34
C GLU A 102 -1.17 -30.22 1.17
N GLY A 103 -0.69 -31.05 0.24
CA GLY A 103 -0.02 -30.63 -0.98
C GLY A 103 -0.91 -29.87 -1.96
N ALA A 104 -2.20 -30.22 -2.09
CA ALA A 104 -3.11 -29.55 -3.01
C ALA A 104 -3.49 -28.14 -2.54
N ALA A 105 -3.68 -27.95 -1.22
CA ALA A 105 -3.91 -26.63 -0.65
C ALA A 105 -2.69 -25.72 -0.86
N LYS A 106 -1.47 -26.24 -0.63
CA LYS A 106 -0.21 -25.52 -0.92
C LYS A 106 -0.07 -25.16 -2.41
N ARG A 107 -0.49 -26.04 -3.32
CA ARG A 107 -0.52 -25.77 -4.77
C ARG A 107 -1.50 -24.66 -5.12
N ILE A 108 -2.73 -24.67 -4.57
CA ILE A 108 -3.72 -23.62 -4.81
C ILE A 108 -3.22 -22.27 -4.27
N SER A 109 -2.68 -22.23 -3.04
CA SER A 109 -2.05 -21.04 -2.49
C SER A 109 -0.92 -20.53 -3.38
N PHE A 110 -0.03 -21.40 -3.86
CA PHE A 110 1.04 -21.03 -4.78
C PHE A 110 0.49 -20.46 -6.10
N GLN A 111 -0.57 -21.03 -6.66
CA GLN A 111 -1.20 -20.51 -7.87
C GLN A 111 -1.81 -19.11 -7.66
N PHE A 112 -2.38 -18.81 -6.49
CA PHE A 112 -2.79 -17.43 -6.15
C PHE A 112 -1.61 -16.45 -6.20
N GLN A 113 -0.43 -16.87 -5.74
CA GLN A 113 0.79 -16.06 -5.85
C GLN A 113 1.18 -15.84 -7.32
N CYS A 114 1.13 -16.91 -8.13
CA CYS A 114 1.48 -16.89 -9.54
C CYS A 114 0.62 -15.92 -10.33
N VAL A 115 -0.70 -16.03 -10.17
CA VAL A 115 -1.68 -15.17 -10.85
C VAL A 115 -1.51 -13.71 -10.39
N THR A 116 -1.38 -13.48 -9.08
CA THR A 116 -1.22 -12.13 -8.52
C THR A 116 0.04 -11.43 -9.07
N TRP A 117 1.16 -12.15 -9.13
CA TRP A 117 2.41 -11.62 -9.68
C TRP A 117 2.31 -11.33 -11.18
N LYS A 118 1.73 -12.26 -11.94
CA LYS A 118 1.60 -12.11 -13.39
C LYS A 118 0.75 -10.90 -13.77
N LEU A 119 -0.36 -10.69 -13.05
CA LEU A 119 -1.21 -9.50 -13.22
C LEU A 119 -0.48 -8.21 -12.81
N GLU A 120 0.26 -8.19 -11.70
CA GLU A 120 1.02 -6.98 -11.30
C GLU A 120 2.10 -6.62 -12.33
N LYS A 121 2.80 -7.63 -12.85
CA LYS A 121 3.82 -7.46 -13.89
C LYS A 121 3.21 -6.93 -15.18
N ALA A 122 2.09 -7.49 -15.62
CA ALA A 122 1.39 -7.06 -16.83
C ALA A 122 0.97 -5.59 -16.74
N LEU A 123 0.34 -5.21 -15.62
CA LEU A 123 -0.08 -3.82 -15.38
C LEU A 123 1.10 -2.88 -15.15
N GLY A 124 2.23 -3.39 -14.67
CA GLY A 124 3.46 -2.61 -14.49
C GLY A 124 4.17 -2.24 -15.78
N ASN A 125 3.91 -2.97 -16.86
CA ASN A 125 4.48 -2.76 -18.19
C ASN A 125 3.46 -2.17 -19.19
N LEU A 126 2.29 -1.72 -18.72
CA LEU A 126 1.25 -1.10 -19.54
C LEU A 126 1.77 0.21 -20.17
N PRO A 127 1.81 0.34 -21.52
CA PRO A 127 2.28 1.53 -22.20
C PRO A 127 1.15 2.56 -22.29
N TYR A 128 1.00 3.36 -21.25
CA TYR A 128 -0.02 4.41 -21.18
C TYR A 128 0.05 5.43 -22.34
N ASP A 129 1.21 5.59 -22.97
CA ASP A 129 1.41 6.53 -24.07
C ASP A 129 0.83 6.06 -25.40
N ARG A 130 0.53 4.75 -25.54
CA ARG A 130 0.00 4.15 -26.78
C ARG A 130 -1.53 4.05 -26.81
N TYR A 131 -2.21 4.34 -25.70
CA TYR A 131 -3.65 4.24 -25.56
C TYR A 131 -4.20 5.52 -24.94
N ASP A 132 -5.36 5.99 -25.38
CA ASP A 132 -6.04 7.16 -24.79
C ASP A 132 -6.73 6.78 -23.46
N ILE A 133 -5.94 6.22 -22.53
CA ILE A 133 -6.42 5.80 -21.22
C ILE A 133 -6.62 7.04 -20.35
N SER A 134 -7.85 7.21 -19.85
CA SER A 134 -8.21 8.30 -18.95
C SER A 134 -7.40 8.22 -17.66
N ASP A 135 -7.10 9.36 -17.03
CA ASP A 135 -6.37 9.31 -15.75
C ASP A 135 -7.22 8.73 -14.63
N GLU A 136 -8.55 8.77 -14.77
CA GLU A 136 -9.41 7.98 -13.89
C GLU A 136 -9.05 6.50 -14.01
N VAL A 137 -9.03 5.93 -15.22
CA VAL A 137 -8.68 4.51 -15.41
C VAL A 137 -7.22 4.24 -15.04
N ARG A 138 -6.29 5.16 -15.32
CA ARG A 138 -4.89 5.06 -14.86
C ARG A 138 -4.79 4.96 -13.33
N GLU A 139 -5.48 5.82 -12.58
CA GLU A 139 -5.54 5.76 -11.12
C GLU A 139 -6.16 4.44 -10.62
N HIS A 140 -7.19 3.93 -11.31
CA HIS A 140 -7.79 2.63 -10.98
C HIS A 140 -6.81 1.48 -11.25
N VAL A 141 -6.04 1.52 -12.33
CA VAL A 141 -5.01 0.53 -12.66
C VAL A 141 -3.84 0.59 -11.67
N GLU A 142 -3.40 1.78 -11.28
CA GLU A 142 -2.38 1.97 -10.25
C GLU A 142 -2.86 1.44 -8.88
N LEU A 143 -4.12 1.67 -8.53
CA LEU A 143 -4.75 1.14 -7.32
C LEU A 143 -4.84 -0.39 -7.37
N ALA A 144 -5.26 -0.97 -8.51
CA ALA A 144 -5.29 -2.42 -8.72
C ALA A 144 -3.88 -3.02 -8.61
N ARG A 145 -2.89 -2.39 -9.22
CA ARG A 145 -1.47 -2.79 -9.15
C ARG A 145 -0.93 -2.69 -7.72
N LEU A 146 -1.28 -1.65 -6.97
CA LEU A 146 -0.90 -1.51 -5.57
C LEU A 146 -1.54 -2.60 -4.69
N GLN A 147 -2.81 -2.93 -4.93
CA GLN A 147 -3.51 -4.02 -4.26
C GLN A 147 -2.86 -5.38 -4.57
N LEU A 148 -2.50 -5.64 -5.83
CA LEU A 148 -1.77 -6.86 -6.24
C LEU A 148 -0.37 -6.92 -5.59
N ARG A 149 0.35 -5.79 -5.53
CA ARG A 149 1.66 -5.69 -4.88
C ARG A 149 1.60 -5.97 -3.37
N ARG A 150 0.59 -5.44 -2.68
CA ARG A 150 0.34 -5.73 -1.26
C ARG A 150 -0.05 -7.19 -1.05
N ALA A 151 -0.83 -7.77 -1.95
CA ALA A 151 -1.17 -9.19 -1.89
C ALA A 151 0.07 -10.08 -2.04
N MET A 152 1.02 -9.76 -2.93
CA MET A 152 2.30 -10.48 -3.03
C MET A 152 3.10 -10.46 -1.72
N GLN A 153 3.04 -9.37 -0.95
CA GLN A 153 3.74 -9.28 0.35
C GLN A 153 3.16 -10.24 1.41
N ARG A 154 1.88 -10.61 1.31
CA ARG A 154 1.24 -11.59 2.23
C ARG A 154 1.73 -13.03 1.98
N TYR A 155 2.34 -13.29 0.83
CA TYR A 155 2.60 -14.63 0.32
C TYR A 155 4.10 -15.03 0.31
N GLY A 156 5.02 -14.09 0.58
CA GLY A 156 6.48 -14.32 0.55
C GLY A 156 7.11 -14.12 -0.85
N SER A 157 8.44 -14.00 -0.93
CA SER A 157 9.18 -13.74 -2.18
C SER A 157 9.61 -15.04 -2.88
N LEU A 158 9.30 -15.20 -4.18
CA LEU A 158 9.65 -16.38 -5.00
C LEU A 158 10.03 -16.01 -6.46
N ASN A 159 10.75 -16.89 -7.15
CA ASN A 159 11.43 -16.63 -8.43
C ASN A 159 10.52 -16.57 -9.67
N SER A 160 10.72 -15.53 -10.50
CA SER A 160 10.10 -15.27 -11.83
C SER A 160 10.00 -16.49 -12.78
N LYS A 161 11.01 -17.38 -12.79
CA LYS A 161 11.05 -18.55 -13.69
C LYS A 161 10.11 -19.69 -13.28
N LYS A 162 9.77 -19.83 -11.99
CA LYS A 162 8.82 -20.86 -11.52
C LYS A 162 7.37 -20.49 -11.88
N PHE A 163 7.07 -19.19 -11.99
CA PHE A 163 5.73 -18.68 -12.29
C PHE A 163 5.28 -18.98 -13.73
N SER A 164 6.16 -18.81 -14.73
CA SER A 164 5.79 -19.08 -16.13
C SER A 164 5.51 -20.56 -16.41
N THR A 165 6.23 -21.47 -15.73
CA THR A 165 6.04 -22.92 -15.88
C THR A 165 4.75 -23.40 -15.20
N ALA A 166 4.46 -22.91 -13.97
CA ALA A 166 3.28 -23.33 -13.20
C ALA A 166 1.94 -22.84 -13.79
N LEU A 167 1.95 -21.76 -14.58
CA LEU A 167 0.76 -21.24 -15.28
C LEU A 167 0.45 -22.00 -16.58
N SER A 168 1.35 -22.89 -17.02
CA SER A 168 1.28 -23.66 -18.26
C SER A 168 0.93 -25.14 -18.06
N GLU A 169 0.94 -25.63 -16.82
CA GLU A 169 0.65 -27.03 -16.48
C GLU A 169 -0.88 -27.30 -16.38
N PRO A 170 -1.43 -28.30 -17.08
CA PRO A 170 -2.82 -28.73 -16.90
C PRO A 170 -3.03 -29.38 -15.53
N MET A 171 -4.17 -29.13 -14.89
CA MET A 171 -4.61 -29.91 -13.72
C MET A 171 -5.05 -31.29 -14.21
N GLU A 172 -4.16 -32.28 -14.14
CA GLU A 172 -4.58 -33.67 -14.32
C GLU A 172 -5.54 -34.08 -13.21
N ARG A 173 -6.67 -34.67 -13.60
CA ARG A 173 -7.53 -35.44 -12.70
C ARG A 173 -6.75 -36.72 -12.38
N ASP A 174 -6.52 -36.96 -11.09
CA ASP A 174 -5.85 -38.18 -10.62
C ASP A 174 -6.52 -39.43 -11.23
N SER A 175 -5.75 -40.16 -12.02
CA SER A 175 -5.96 -41.58 -12.26
C SER A 175 -4.65 -42.31 -11.99
N SER A 176 -4.72 -43.17 -10.97
CA SER A 176 -3.67 -44.01 -10.40
C SER A 176 -2.69 -44.67 -11.39
N SER A 177 -1.38 -44.62 -11.10
CA SER A 177 -0.50 -45.79 -10.83
C SER A 177 1.00 -45.48 -10.99
N LYS A 178 1.82 -45.99 -10.04
CA LYS A 178 3.26 -46.38 -10.07
C LYS A 178 4.23 -45.49 -10.87
N VAL A 179 5.35 -45.03 -10.31
CA VAL A 179 6.60 -45.82 -10.20
C VAL A 179 7.57 -45.12 -9.22
N THR A 180 8.10 -45.92 -8.31
CA THR A 180 9.22 -45.68 -7.39
C THR A 180 10.58 -45.89 -8.07
N GLU A 181 11.66 -45.46 -7.40
CA GLU A 181 13.09 -45.77 -7.68
C GLU A 181 13.73 -44.95 -8.82
N LYS A 182 14.97 -44.44 -8.74
CA LYS A 182 16.18 -44.89 -8.03
C LYS A 182 17.15 -43.70 -7.90
N LEU A 183 17.69 -43.47 -6.71
CA LEU A 183 18.94 -42.72 -6.51
C LEU A 183 19.91 -43.71 -5.86
N GLU A 184 20.94 -44.12 -6.59
CA GLU A 184 22.10 -44.84 -6.04
C GLU A 184 23.35 -43.97 -6.20
N CYS A 185 24.18 -44.00 -5.15
CA CYS A 185 25.53 -43.46 -4.99
C CYS A 185 26.51 -44.06 -6.04
N ILE A 186 27.79 -43.67 -6.22
CA ILE A 186 28.93 -43.38 -5.31
C ILE A 186 30.07 -42.69 -6.16
N PRO A 187 31.37 -42.52 -5.74
CA PRO A 187 32.04 -41.43 -5.00
C PRO A 187 33.19 -40.65 -5.73
N GLU A 188 33.64 -39.59 -5.06
CA GLU A 188 35.00 -38.98 -4.90
C GLU A 188 36.20 -39.40 -5.79
N THR A 189 36.92 -38.41 -6.36
CA THR A 189 38.38 -38.18 -6.11
C THR A 189 38.95 -36.89 -6.76
N ILE A 190 39.50 -36.02 -5.90
CA ILE A 190 40.68 -35.12 -5.92
C ILE A 190 41.43 -34.79 -7.25
N HIS A 191 41.62 -33.48 -7.55
CA HIS A 191 42.92 -32.75 -7.61
C HIS A 191 42.94 -31.49 -8.53
N SER A 192 43.28 -30.35 -7.90
CA SER A 192 44.16 -29.24 -8.34
C SER A 192 44.19 -28.74 -9.80
N ASN A 193 43.89 -27.45 -10.01
CA ASN A 193 44.89 -26.40 -10.36
C ASN A 193 44.22 -25.09 -10.81
N ILE A 194 44.73 -23.98 -10.26
CA ILE A 194 44.57 -22.59 -10.74
C ILE A 194 45.75 -22.34 -11.71
N PRO A 195 45.61 -21.54 -12.80
CA PRO A 195 46.03 -20.14 -12.73
C PRO A 195 45.18 -19.11 -13.50
N SER A 196 45.23 -17.87 -12.99
CA SER A 196 45.24 -16.51 -13.61
C SER A 196 44.82 -16.31 -15.09
N SER A 197 44.24 -15.20 -15.56
CA SER A 197 44.51 -13.78 -15.30
C SER A 197 43.48 -12.87 -16.03
N ASP A 198 43.57 -11.57 -15.73
CA ASP A 198 43.27 -10.40 -16.57
C ASP A 198 41.94 -9.65 -16.40
N GLU A 199 42.09 -8.55 -15.64
CA GLU A 199 41.26 -7.35 -15.61
C GLU A 199 41.17 -6.65 -16.97
N LYS A 200 40.02 -6.03 -17.25
CA LYS A 200 39.98 -4.71 -17.90
C LYS A 200 38.68 -3.95 -17.59
N LYS A 201 38.87 -2.73 -17.08
CA LYS A 201 37.92 -1.63 -16.85
C LYS A 201 37.13 -1.25 -18.11
N LEU A 202 35.88 -0.81 -17.96
CA LEU A 202 35.40 0.44 -18.59
C LEU A 202 34.09 1.00 -17.99
N GLU A 203 34.25 2.21 -17.43
CA GLU A 203 33.39 3.42 -17.34
C GLU A 203 31.84 3.39 -17.35
N SER A 204 31.29 4.15 -16.39
CA SER A 204 29.91 4.68 -16.27
C SER A 204 29.74 6.04 -16.99
N PRO A 205 28.53 6.44 -17.45
CA PRO A 205 27.70 7.43 -16.71
C PRO A 205 26.16 7.34 -17.02
N PRO A 206 25.28 8.30 -16.63
CA PRO A 206 25.01 8.88 -15.32
C PRO A 206 23.56 8.61 -14.82
N ARG A 207 23.37 8.79 -13.50
CA ARG A 207 22.09 8.67 -12.77
C ARG A 207 21.13 9.84 -13.08
N ARG A 208 19.88 9.53 -13.47
CA ARG A 208 18.73 10.46 -13.33
C ARG A 208 18.03 10.21 -11.99
N LYS A 209 17.90 11.26 -11.19
CA LYS A 209 17.16 11.28 -9.92
C LYS A 209 15.66 11.40 -10.22
N SER A 210 14.86 10.38 -9.90
CA SER A 210 13.41 10.51 -9.84
C SER A 210 13.00 10.88 -8.40
N SER A 211 12.43 12.07 -8.27
CA SER A 211 11.98 12.69 -7.03
C SER A 211 10.78 11.94 -6.41
N SER A 212 11.02 11.23 -5.31
CA SER A 212 9.96 10.76 -4.42
C SER A 212 9.55 11.89 -3.45
N ALA A 213 8.64 12.75 -3.87
CA ALA A 213 8.07 13.79 -3.00
C ALA A 213 6.53 13.69 -3.02
N SER A 214 5.97 12.89 -2.12
CA SER A 214 4.56 13.01 -1.68
C SER A 214 4.22 12.27 -0.37
N LEU A 215 5.20 11.85 0.44
CA LEU A 215 4.94 11.18 1.72
C LEU A 215 5.40 11.97 2.96
N ALA A 216 5.85 13.22 2.80
CA ALA A 216 6.45 13.99 3.88
C ALA A 216 5.52 15.03 4.57
N PHE A 217 4.23 15.13 4.25
CA PHE A 217 3.45 16.32 4.67
C PHE A 217 2.30 16.09 5.68
N PHE A 218 1.93 14.85 6.01
CA PHE A 218 0.82 14.62 6.97
C PHE A 218 1.24 14.32 8.41
N LEU A 219 2.55 14.41 8.72
CA LEU A 219 3.06 14.49 10.08
C LEU A 219 4.10 15.62 10.14
N SER A 220 3.71 16.82 10.59
CA SER A 220 4.63 17.93 10.90
C SER A 220 3.80 19.04 11.55
N LYS A 221 4.19 19.73 12.62
CA LYS A 221 5.50 19.99 13.27
C LYS A 221 5.20 20.38 14.72
N ASP A 222 6.12 20.08 15.64
CA ASP A 222 6.63 21.02 16.66
C ASP A 222 7.66 20.30 17.54
N ALA A 223 8.94 20.50 17.21
CA ALA A 223 10.10 20.63 18.11
C ALA A 223 11.39 20.66 17.27
N ASP A 224 12.03 21.82 17.24
CA ASP A 224 13.46 22.08 17.07
C ASP A 224 14.14 21.74 15.73
N ILE A 225 13.86 22.56 14.70
CA ILE A 225 14.74 22.77 13.54
C ILE A 225 15.23 24.21 13.56
N GLU A 226 16.14 24.53 14.47
CA GLU A 226 16.88 25.81 14.43
C GLU A 226 18.34 25.70 14.88
N ARG A 227 18.85 24.48 15.11
CA ARG A 227 20.25 24.24 15.50
C ARG A 227 21.14 23.57 14.45
N LEU A 228 20.63 23.19 13.29
CA LEU A 228 21.40 22.40 12.32
C LEU A 228 21.92 23.17 11.09
N GLU A 229 21.43 24.39 10.82
CA GLU A 229 21.84 25.14 9.63
C GLU A 229 23.09 26.03 9.82
N LYS A 230 23.65 26.11 11.03
CA LYS A 230 24.86 26.90 11.31
C LYS A 230 26.20 26.15 11.18
N ALA A 231 26.19 24.90 10.72
CA ALA A 231 27.40 24.05 10.73
C ALA A 231 28.01 23.72 9.35
N ILE A 232 27.47 24.20 8.23
CA ILE A 232 27.91 23.75 6.88
C ILE A 232 28.80 24.77 6.13
N THR A 233 29.11 25.95 6.68
CA THR A 233 29.98 26.91 5.98
C THR A 233 31.01 27.58 6.89
N LYS A 234 32.23 27.02 6.90
CA LYS A 234 33.57 27.69 6.98
C LYS A 234 34.58 26.80 7.71
N THR A 235 35.58 26.29 6.99
CA THR A 235 37.02 26.66 7.02
C THR A 235 37.90 25.50 6.56
N ASN A 236 38.60 25.68 5.44
CA ASN A 236 39.98 25.19 5.31
C ASN A 236 40.86 26.13 6.15
N ASP A 237 41.65 25.64 7.10
CA ASP A 237 43.10 25.51 6.96
C ASP A 237 43.76 24.96 8.25
N ASP A 238 44.84 24.22 8.01
CA ASP A 238 45.92 23.64 8.81
C ASP A 238 45.97 23.44 10.35
N ASN A 239 46.69 22.33 10.67
CA ASN A 239 47.52 22.02 11.85
C ASN A 239 47.02 21.15 13.05
N SER A 240 47.27 19.83 12.87
CA SER A 240 47.86 18.87 13.83
C SER A 240 47.16 18.54 15.18
N LYS A 241 46.48 17.39 15.21
CA LYS A 241 46.63 16.32 16.22
C LYS A 241 45.91 15.04 15.71
N LYS A 242 46.67 13.96 15.50
CA LYS A 242 46.23 12.68 14.92
C LYS A 242 45.04 12.09 15.69
N SER A 243 43.95 11.78 15.00
CA SER A 243 42.96 10.79 15.40
C SER A 243 42.92 9.71 14.32
N ASP A 244 43.22 8.47 14.70
CA ASP A 244 43.25 7.32 13.79
C ASP A 244 41.96 7.20 12.98
N ASN A 245 42.08 7.23 11.64
CA ASN A 245 41.02 6.83 10.75
C ASN A 245 40.76 5.34 10.97
N LEU A 246 39.60 5.01 11.53
CA LEU A 246 39.24 3.67 11.96
C LEU A 246 38.80 2.83 10.75
N THR A 247 39.76 2.20 10.08
CA THR A 247 39.48 1.38 8.89
C THR A 247 38.94 0.01 9.29
N ILE A 248 37.71 -0.32 8.90
CA ILE A 248 37.10 -1.65 9.14
C ILE A 248 37.81 -2.68 8.25
N PRO A 249 38.28 -3.82 8.78
CA PRO A 249 38.85 -4.91 7.98
C PRO A 249 37.86 -5.43 6.93
N GLU A 250 38.31 -5.64 5.70
CA GLU A 250 37.45 -6.08 4.58
C GLU A 250 36.77 -7.43 4.85
N ASP A 251 37.41 -8.32 5.59
CA ASP A 251 36.86 -9.63 5.97
C ASP A 251 35.66 -9.54 6.92
N PHE A 252 35.42 -8.38 7.53
CA PHE A 252 34.28 -8.13 8.41
C PHE A 252 33.09 -7.49 7.68
N LEU A 253 33.29 -7.07 6.42
CA LEU A 253 32.27 -6.44 5.61
C LEU A 253 31.50 -7.48 4.78
N CYS A 254 30.19 -7.30 4.68
CA CYS A 254 29.34 -8.11 3.82
C CYS A 254 29.63 -7.76 2.36
N PRO A 255 29.98 -8.72 1.48
CA PRO A 255 30.28 -8.39 0.08
C PRO A 255 29.07 -7.86 -0.74
N ILE A 256 27.84 -7.95 -0.20
CA ILE A 256 26.62 -7.43 -0.85
C ILE A 256 26.37 -5.98 -0.44
N SER A 257 26.38 -5.68 0.86
CA SER A 257 26.06 -4.34 1.37
C SER A 257 27.29 -3.45 1.56
N LEU A 258 28.48 -4.04 1.61
CA LEU A 258 29.74 -3.40 1.99
C LEU A 258 29.72 -2.82 3.42
N GLU A 259 28.79 -3.29 4.24
CA GLU A 259 28.63 -2.91 5.65
C GLU A 259 29.14 -4.03 6.57
N LEU A 260 29.50 -3.67 7.80
CA LEU A 260 29.92 -4.63 8.83
C LEU A 260 28.86 -5.72 9.06
N MET A 261 29.26 -7.00 8.96
CA MET A 261 28.36 -8.14 9.16
C MET A 261 27.97 -8.28 10.64
N LYS A 262 26.68 -8.49 10.89
CA LYS A 262 26.09 -8.66 12.23
C LYS A 262 25.77 -10.13 12.52
N ASP A 263 25.18 -10.81 11.53
CA ASP A 263 24.97 -12.25 11.53
C ASP A 263 25.62 -12.87 10.29
N PRO A 264 26.96 -13.07 10.32
CA PRO A 264 27.68 -13.67 9.21
C PRO A 264 27.28 -15.13 9.01
N VAL A 265 26.91 -15.49 7.78
CA VAL A 265 26.53 -16.84 7.34
C VAL A 265 27.30 -17.26 6.10
N ILE A 266 27.64 -18.53 6.01
CA ILE A 266 28.38 -19.14 4.93
C ILE A 266 27.41 -19.80 3.96
N VAL A 267 27.56 -19.50 2.68
CA VAL A 267 26.84 -20.20 1.59
C VAL A 267 27.65 -21.39 1.08
N SER A 268 27.03 -22.26 0.28
CA SER A 268 27.67 -23.49 -0.21
C SER A 268 29.00 -23.30 -0.97
N THR A 269 29.27 -22.11 -1.50
CA THR A 269 30.55 -21.78 -2.16
C THR A 269 31.63 -21.30 -1.18
N GLY A 270 31.41 -21.42 0.12
CA GLY A 270 32.37 -21.06 1.19
C GLY A 270 32.49 -19.56 1.49
N GLN A 271 31.72 -18.70 0.81
CA GLN A 271 31.74 -17.25 1.04
C GLN A 271 30.81 -16.86 2.19
N THR A 272 31.22 -15.84 2.95
CA THR A 272 30.45 -15.35 4.11
C THR A 272 29.76 -14.03 3.78
N TYR A 273 28.51 -13.90 4.22
CA TYR A 273 27.66 -12.73 4.00
C TYR A 273 26.84 -12.43 5.26
N GLU A 274 26.30 -11.22 5.37
CA GLU A 274 25.23 -10.94 6.33
C GLU A 274 23.96 -11.70 5.96
N ARG A 275 23.36 -12.43 6.93
CA ARG A 275 22.20 -13.31 6.73
C ARG A 275 21.08 -12.61 5.99
N SER A 276 20.67 -11.42 6.44
CA SER A 276 19.51 -10.73 5.86
C SER A 276 19.73 -10.38 4.38
N TYR A 277 20.94 -9.96 3.99
CA TYR A 277 21.25 -9.60 2.61
C TYR A 277 21.42 -10.82 1.70
N ILE A 278 22.07 -11.90 2.15
CA ILE A 278 22.23 -13.11 1.32
C ILE A 278 20.97 -13.94 1.25
N GLN A 279 20.17 -13.98 2.34
CA GLN A 279 18.86 -14.61 2.32
C GLN A 279 17.97 -13.87 1.32
N ARG A 280 17.90 -12.54 1.39
CA ARG A 280 17.19 -11.74 0.39
C ARG A 280 17.71 -11.95 -1.02
N TRP A 281 19.02 -12.07 -1.22
CA TRP A 281 19.63 -12.37 -2.52
C TRP A 281 19.14 -13.72 -3.08
N ILE A 282 19.09 -14.75 -2.24
CA ILE A 282 18.58 -16.09 -2.57
C ILE A 282 17.06 -16.06 -2.80
N ASP A 283 16.32 -15.35 -1.96
CA ASP A 283 14.86 -15.19 -2.03
C ASP A 283 14.41 -14.35 -3.25
N CYS A 284 15.30 -13.50 -3.78
CA CYS A 284 15.16 -12.84 -5.08
C CYS A 284 15.43 -13.77 -6.27
N GLY A 285 15.85 -15.00 -6.00
CA GLY A 285 16.01 -16.06 -6.99
C GLY A 285 17.35 -16.20 -7.65
N ASN A 286 18.37 -15.57 -7.08
CA ASN A 286 19.72 -15.70 -7.57
C ASN A 286 20.31 -17.06 -7.15
N LEU A 287 20.61 -17.90 -8.14
CA LEU A 287 21.18 -19.24 -7.92
C LEU A 287 22.71 -19.23 -7.87
N ARG A 288 23.32 -18.05 -7.92
CA ARG A 288 24.78 -17.84 -7.95
C ARG A 288 25.22 -17.02 -6.75
N CYS A 289 26.37 -17.37 -6.23
CA CYS A 289 27.05 -16.65 -5.18
C CYS A 289 27.38 -15.22 -5.67
N PRO A 290 26.99 -14.15 -4.95
CA PRO A 290 27.20 -12.77 -5.40
C PRO A 290 28.66 -12.40 -5.67
N LYS A 291 29.60 -12.96 -4.89
CA LYS A 291 31.03 -12.60 -4.96
C LYS A 291 31.80 -13.47 -5.95
N THR A 292 31.58 -14.78 -5.95
CA THR A 292 32.33 -15.71 -6.81
C THR A 292 31.62 -16.03 -8.12
N GLN A 293 30.35 -15.66 -8.28
CA GLN A 293 29.50 -15.99 -9.42
C GLN A 293 29.32 -17.49 -9.69
N GLN A 294 29.84 -18.34 -8.81
CA GLN A 294 29.66 -19.79 -8.84
C GLN A 294 28.23 -20.17 -8.46
N LYS A 295 27.71 -21.24 -9.06
CA LYS A 295 26.36 -21.74 -8.74
C LYS A 295 26.33 -22.28 -7.30
N LEU A 296 25.34 -21.88 -6.52
CA LEU A 296 25.13 -22.40 -5.18
C LEU A 296 24.63 -23.85 -5.29
N GLY A 297 25.39 -24.79 -4.71
CA GLY A 297 25.03 -26.21 -4.68
C GLY A 297 23.87 -26.50 -3.73
N ASN A 298 23.72 -25.69 -2.70
CA ASN A 298 22.55 -25.67 -1.83
C ASN A 298 22.31 -24.25 -1.28
N PHE A 299 21.10 -24.00 -0.76
CA PHE A 299 20.69 -22.69 -0.21
C PHE A 299 20.73 -22.66 1.32
N ALA A 300 21.37 -23.66 1.95
CA ALA A 300 21.51 -23.68 3.39
C ALA A 300 22.49 -22.58 3.83
N LEU A 301 22.06 -21.73 4.76
CA LEU A 301 22.89 -20.67 5.33
C LEU A 301 23.46 -21.14 6.65
N THR A 302 24.71 -21.60 6.62
CA THR A 302 25.41 -22.07 7.82
C THR A 302 25.93 -20.88 8.61
N PRO A 303 25.55 -20.68 9.89
CA PRO A 303 26.05 -19.58 10.69
C PRO A 303 27.58 -19.62 10.86
N ASN A 304 28.27 -18.50 10.64
CA ASN A 304 29.70 -18.37 10.90
C ASN A 304 29.94 -17.80 12.30
N TYR A 305 29.80 -18.65 13.30
CA TYR A 305 29.93 -18.28 14.72
C TYR A 305 31.31 -17.69 15.07
N VAL A 306 32.36 -18.18 14.41
CA VAL A 306 33.74 -17.72 14.63
C VAL A 306 33.91 -16.29 14.14
N LEU A 307 33.50 -16.00 12.90
CA LEU A 307 33.59 -14.65 12.34
C LEU A 307 32.71 -13.66 13.12
N ARG A 308 31.52 -14.08 13.56
CA ARG A 308 30.66 -13.24 14.41
C ARG A 308 31.33 -12.88 15.73
N SER A 309 32.04 -13.81 16.36
CA SER A 309 32.81 -13.55 17.58
C SER A 309 33.97 -12.58 17.32
N LEU A 310 34.71 -12.75 16.23
CA LEU A 310 35.82 -11.87 15.86
C LEU A 310 35.36 -10.44 15.57
N ILE A 311 34.26 -10.29 14.83
CA ILE A 311 33.65 -8.98 14.55
C ILE A 311 33.18 -8.31 15.84
N SER A 312 32.59 -9.08 16.77
CA SER A 312 32.15 -8.57 18.08
C SER A 312 33.32 -8.09 18.94
N GLN A 313 34.42 -8.84 18.97
CA GLN A 313 35.63 -8.45 19.70
C GLN A 313 36.27 -7.19 19.09
N TRP A 314 36.32 -7.10 17.76
CA TRP A 314 36.82 -5.91 17.06
C TRP A 314 35.96 -4.67 17.35
N CYS A 315 34.63 -4.80 17.31
CA CYS A 315 33.72 -3.69 17.65
C CYS A 315 33.87 -3.22 19.09
N THR A 316 34.05 -4.15 20.03
CA THR A 316 34.28 -3.85 21.45
C THR A 316 35.60 -3.10 21.64
N LYS A 317 36.67 -3.51 20.93
CA LYS A 317 37.98 -2.87 20.99
C LYS A 317 37.98 -1.45 20.40
N HIS A 318 37.09 -1.18 19.45
CA HIS A 318 37.01 0.10 18.75
C HIS A 318 35.78 0.96 19.14
N ASN A 319 35.05 0.59 20.22
CA ASN A 319 33.86 1.29 20.71
C ASN A 319 32.73 1.49 19.67
N ILE A 320 32.53 0.52 18.78
CA ILE A 320 31.44 0.54 17.79
C ILE A 320 30.24 -0.23 18.36
N GLU A 321 29.13 0.47 18.62
CA GLU A 321 27.86 -0.16 19.03
C GLU A 321 27.25 -0.94 17.85
N GLN A 322 27.10 -2.26 18.01
CA GLN A 322 26.40 -3.08 17.01
C GLN A 322 24.87 -3.07 17.25
N PRO A 323 24.04 -2.65 16.29
CA PRO A 323 22.59 -2.82 16.37
C PRO A 323 22.23 -4.22 15.86
N GLY A 324 21.98 -5.19 16.75
CA GLY A 324 21.33 -6.46 16.36
C GLY A 324 21.89 -7.78 16.91
N GLY A 325 22.63 -7.82 18.02
CA GLY A 325 23.01 -9.08 18.68
C GLY A 325 22.15 -9.40 19.91
N CYS A 326 21.17 -10.30 19.81
CA CYS A 326 20.53 -10.90 20.99
C CYS A 326 21.53 -11.85 21.65
N THR A 327 21.62 -11.79 22.98
CA THR A 327 21.63 -13.00 23.84
C THR A 327 21.44 -12.75 25.33
N LYS A 328 21.19 -11.51 25.84
CA LYS A 328 20.90 -11.34 27.28
C LYS A 328 19.79 -10.33 27.68
N ASN A 329 19.28 -9.48 26.79
CA ASN A 329 18.24 -8.48 27.15
C ASN A 329 16.82 -8.74 26.60
N CYS A 330 16.66 -9.69 25.67
CA CYS A 330 15.39 -9.96 24.99
C CYS A 330 14.31 -10.57 25.93
N ASP A 331 14.71 -11.44 26.87
CA ASP A 331 13.79 -11.98 27.89
C ASP A 331 13.29 -10.91 28.88
N GLY A 332 14.11 -9.90 29.15
CA GLY A 332 13.79 -8.84 30.09
C GLY A 332 12.65 -7.95 29.60
N GLU A 333 12.70 -7.52 28.33
CA GLU A 333 11.66 -6.65 27.75
C GLU A 333 10.34 -7.40 27.54
N VAL A 334 10.37 -8.63 27.04
CA VAL A 334 9.16 -9.47 26.91
C VAL A 334 8.53 -9.74 28.27
N SER A 335 9.35 -10.04 29.28
CA SER A 335 8.86 -10.25 30.66
C SER A 335 8.27 -8.97 31.27
N LYS A 336 8.88 -7.81 31.02
CA LYS A 336 8.35 -6.50 31.44
C LYS A 336 7.00 -6.22 30.77
N ILE A 337 6.89 -6.42 29.46
CA ILE A 337 5.64 -6.22 28.72
C ILE A 337 4.54 -7.16 29.26
N ARG A 338 4.85 -8.44 29.47
CA ARG A 338 3.90 -9.39 30.08
C ARG A 338 3.47 -8.96 31.48
N ALA A 339 4.38 -8.44 32.30
CA ALA A 339 4.05 -7.91 33.62
C ALA A 339 3.11 -6.70 33.52
N LEU A 340 3.32 -5.81 32.55
CA LEU A 340 2.43 -4.67 32.30
C LEU A 340 1.04 -5.12 31.86
N VAL A 341 0.93 -6.11 30.97
CA VAL A 341 -0.37 -6.66 30.56
C VAL A 341 -1.11 -7.28 31.74
N ARG A 342 -0.42 -7.96 32.66
CA ARG A 342 -1.04 -8.43 33.91
C ARG A 342 -1.52 -7.27 34.78
N LYS A 343 -0.72 -6.19 34.92
CA LYS A 343 -1.12 -4.98 35.67
C LYS A 343 -2.38 -4.31 35.09
N LEU A 344 -2.56 -4.31 33.76
CA LEU A 344 -3.79 -3.81 33.13
C LEU A 344 -5.05 -4.55 33.58
N SER A 345 -4.92 -5.82 33.97
CA SER A 345 -6.05 -6.66 34.39
C SER A 345 -6.35 -6.58 35.89
N THR A 346 -5.58 -5.80 36.66
CA THR A 346 -5.79 -5.62 38.10
C THR A 346 -7.00 -4.72 38.39
N ARG A 347 -7.53 -4.82 39.61
CA ARG A 347 -8.64 -3.95 40.07
C ARG A 347 -8.18 -2.53 40.43
N SER A 348 -6.88 -2.32 40.64
CA SER A 348 -6.29 -1.04 41.02
C SER A 348 -6.28 -0.07 39.83
N ILE A 349 -7.01 1.04 39.95
CA ILE A 349 -7.03 2.09 38.92
C ILE A 349 -5.63 2.64 38.70
N GLN A 350 -4.86 2.85 39.77
CA GLN A 350 -3.51 3.40 39.70
C GLN A 350 -2.54 2.47 38.96
N ASP A 351 -2.62 1.15 39.20
CA ASP A 351 -1.79 0.18 38.49
C ASP A 351 -2.13 0.13 37.01
N ARG A 352 -3.43 0.19 36.66
CA ARG A 352 -3.88 0.25 35.27
C ARG A 352 -3.37 1.51 34.58
N ARG A 353 -3.53 2.69 35.19
CA ARG A 353 -3.04 3.96 34.64
C ARG A 353 -1.52 3.97 34.44
N THR A 354 -0.78 3.42 35.39
CA THR A 354 0.69 3.31 35.30
C THR A 354 1.09 2.36 34.16
N ALA A 355 0.48 1.18 34.09
CA ALA A 355 0.74 0.22 33.01
C ALA A 355 0.37 0.78 31.63
N LEU A 356 -0.75 1.50 31.51
CA LEU A 356 -1.15 2.18 30.27
C LEU A 356 -0.14 3.25 29.85
N SER A 357 0.37 4.06 30.78
CA SER A 357 1.41 5.06 30.49
C SER A 357 2.67 4.42 29.91
N GLU A 358 3.10 3.29 30.49
CA GLU A 358 4.29 2.57 30.04
C GLU A 358 4.06 1.90 28.67
N ILE A 359 2.92 1.21 28.48
CA ILE A 359 2.56 0.60 27.20
C ILE A 359 2.45 1.65 26.09
N ARG A 360 1.86 2.81 26.38
CA ARG A 360 1.80 3.94 25.45
C ARG A 360 3.20 4.42 25.05
N SER A 361 4.12 4.55 26.01
CA SER A 361 5.52 4.92 25.75
C SER A 361 6.23 3.89 24.87
N LEU A 362 6.12 2.61 25.22
CA LEU A 362 6.76 1.50 24.48
C LEU A 362 6.25 1.40 23.04
N SER A 363 4.94 1.45 22.85
CA SER A 363 4.29 1.36 21.53
C SER A 363 4.58 2.58 20.64
N LYS A 364 4.83 3.76 21.23
CA LYS A 364 5.23 4.95 20.46
C LYS A 364 6.65 4.82 19.89
N ARG A 365 7.57 4.19 20.63
CA ARG A 365 9.02 4.19 20.34
C ARG A 365 9.47 3.20 19.27
N SER A 366 8.81 2.05 19.13
CA SER A 366 9.28 0.98 18.24
C SER A 366 8.13 0.15 17.67
N SER A 367 8.26 -0.28 16.41
CA SER A 367 7.38 -1.27 15.80
C SER A 367 7.47 -2.63 16.49
N ASP A 368 8.67 -3.03 16.93
CA ASP A 368 8.89 -4.32 17.58
C ASP A 368 8.15 -4.38 18.92
N ASN A 369 8.13 -3.28 19.67
CA ASN A 369 7.33 -3.17 20.88
C ASN A 369 5.83 -3.33 20.60
N ARG A 370 5.32 -2.81 19.47
CA ARG A 370 3.91 -2.98 19.10
C ARG A 370 3.57 -4.45 18.82
N ILE A 371 4.52 -5.19 18.24
CA ILE A 371 4.40 -6.64 18.02
C ILE A 371 4.39 -7.36 19.37
N LEU A 372 5.40 -7.13 20.21
CA LEU A 372 5.53 -7.79 21.52
C LEU A 372 4.35 -7.49 22.46
N ILE A 373 3.83 -6.26 22.45
CA ILE A 373 2.64 -5.88 23.23
C ILE A 373 1.40 -6.64 22.73
N ALA A 374 1.23 -6.76 21.42
CA ALA A 374 0.11 -7.52 20.83
C ALA A 374 0.23 -9.02 21.15
N GLU A 375 1.42 -9.61 20.96
CA GLU A 375 1.72 -11.02 21.26
C GLU A 375 1.58 -11.35 22.75
N ALA A 376 1.86 -10.38 23.63
CA ALA A 376 1.62 -10.52 25.07
C ALA A 376 0.12 -10.50 25.46
N GLY A 377 -0.79 -10.37 24.50
CA GLY A 377 -2.24 -10.40 24.73
C GLY A 377 -2.82 -9.09 25.24
N ALA A 378 -2.16 -7.95 25.01
CA ALA A 378 -2.64 -6.66 25.50
C ALA A 378 -3.94 -6.20 24.82
N ILE A 379 -4.14 -6.53 23.53
CA ILE A 379 -5.22 -5.97 22.70
C ILE A 379 -6.61 -6.21 23.31
N PRO A 380 -7.03 -7.44 23.68
CA PRO A 380 -8.36 -7.66 24.28
C PRO A 380 -8.55 -6.90 25.59
N VAL A 381 -7.50 -6.77 26.41
CA VAL A 381 -7.55 -6.02 27.68
C VAL A 381 -7.71 -4.53 27.41
N LEU A 382 -6.95 -3.98 26.48
CA LEU A 382 -7.05 -2.58 26.07
C LEU A 382 -8.44 -2.25 25.50
N VAL A 383 -9.01 -3.13 24.67
CA VAL A 383 -10.36 -2.97 24.12
C VAL A 383 -11.41 -2.94 25.22
N LYS A 384 -11.29 -3.80 26.24
CA LYS A 384 -12.17 -3.76 27.41
C LYS A 384 -12.04 -2.46 28.21
N LEU A 385 -10.84 -1.88 28.29
CA LEU A 385 -10.61 -0.62 29.01
C LEU A 385 -11.17 0.61 28.28
N LEU A 386 -11.53 0.51 26.99
CA LEU A 386 -12.21 1.58 26.27
C LEU A 386 -13.59 1.91 26.85
N THR A 387 -14.23 0.97 27.53
CA THR A 387 -15.53 1.17 28.20
C THR A 387 -15.39 1.47 29.68
N SER A 388 -14.19 1.84 30.15
CA SER A 388 -13.94 2.23 31.53
C SER A 388 -14.65 3.55 31.85
N GLU A 389 -15.29 3.64 33.02
CA GLU A 389 -15.85 4.89 33.55
C GLU A 389 -14.76 5.87 33.99
N ASP A 390 -13.56 5.37 34.29
CA ASP A 390 -12.40 6.21 34.56
C ASP A 390 -11.89 6.88 33.28
N VAL A 391 -12.08 8.20 33.19
CA VAL A 391 -11.76 9.04 32.03
C VAL A 391 -10.29 8.89 31.60
N GLU A 392 -9.35 8.97 32.55
CA GLU A 392 -7.91 8.89 32.26
C GLU A 392 -7.53 7.49 31.74
N THR A 393 -8.13 6.43 32.29
CA THR A 393 -7.94 5.06 31.80
C THR A 393 -8.47 4.91 30.37
N GLN A 394 -9.68 5.40 30.07
CA GLN A 394 -10.27 5.32 28.73
C GLN A 394 -9.41 6.05 27.69
N GLU A 395 -8.98 7.28 27.99
CA GLU A 395 -8.17 8.11 27.10
C GLU A 395 -6.80 7.48 26.80
N LYS A 396 -6.12 6.96 27.83
CA LYS A 396 -4.85 6.25 27.66
C LYS A 396 -5.03 4.92 26.92
N ALA A 397 -6.14 4.21 27.15
CA ALA A 397 -6.44 2.95 26.46
C ALA A 397 -6.64 3.19 24.96
N VAL A 398 -7.45 4.17 24.55
CA VAL A 398 -7.64 4.47 23.11
C VAL A 398 -6.34 4.91 22.45
N THR A 399 -5.50 5.66 23.14
CA THR A 399 -4.16 6.03 22.64
C THR A 399 -3.24 4.83 22.45
N CYS A 400 -3.29 3.84 23.35
CA CYS A 400 -2.53 2.59 23.18
C CYS A 400 -3.03 1.81 21.96
N VAL A 401 -4.36 1.68 21.80
CA VAL A 401 -4.97 1.01 20.64
C VAL A 401 -4.58 1.70 19.34
N LEU A 402 -4.59 3.04 19.30
CA LEU A 402 -4.10 3.83 18.17
C LEU A 402 -2.65 3.49 17.82
N ASN A 403 -1.74 3.52 18.80
CA ASN A 403 -0.33 3.22 18.56
C ASN A 403 -0.14 1.80 18.01
N LEU A 404 -0.89 0.83 18.53
CA LEU A 404 -0.85 -0.55 18.06
C LEU A 404 -1.43 -0.71 16.64
N SER A 405 -2.48 0.05 16.27
CA SER A 405 -3.11 -0.04 14.96
C SER A 405 -2.23 0.47 13.82
N ILE A 406 -1.22 1.29 14.11
CA ILE A 406 -0.23 1.77 13.12
C ILE A 406 0.48 0.57 12.48
N TYR A 407 0.73 -0.51 13.21
CA TYR A 407 1.32 -1.73 12.65
C TYR A 407 0.26 -2.57 11.91
N GLU A 408 0.55 -2.98 10.67
CA GLU A 408 -0.43 -3.63 9.79
C GLU A 408 -1.00 -4.93 10.35
N SER A 409 -0.14 -5.84 10.83
CA SER A 409 -0.59 -7.15 11.33
C SER A 409 -1.42 -7.04 12.61
N ASN A 410 -1.32 -5.93 13.35
CA ASN A 410 -2.12 -5.71 14.55
C ASN A 410 -3.56 -5.29 14.22
N LYS A 411 -3.83 -4.75 13.02
CA LYS A 411 -5.18 -4.28 12.66
C LYS A 411 -6.20 -5.42 12.70
N GLU A 412 -5.84 -6.60 12.19
CA GLU A 412 -6.72 -7.77 12.23
C GLU A 412 -7.00 -8.22 13.67
N LEU A 413 -5.98 -8.25 14.53
CA LEU A 413 -6.14 -8.57 15.95
C LEU A 413 -7.08 -7.58 16.67
N ILE A 414 -6.95 -6.28 16.38
CA ILE A 414 -7.81 -5.23 16.95
C ILE A 414 -9.27 -5.41 16.48
N MET A 415 -9.47 -5.74 15.20
CA MET A 415 -10.80 -6.00 14.64
C MET A 415 -11.43 -7.26 15.25
N LEU A 416 -10.67 -8.35 15.38
CA LEU A 416 -11.10 -9.61 15.99
C LEU A 416 -11.46 -9.45 17.47
N ALA A 417 -10.77 -8.54 18.18
CA ALA A 417 -11.10 -8.20 19.56
C ALA A 417 -12.41 -7.40 19.70
N GLY A 418 -13.11 -7.08 18.61
CA GLY A 418 -14.38 -6.34 18.65
C GLY A 418 -14.23 -4.85 18.96
N ALA A 419 -13.06 -4.26 18.70
CA ALA A 419 -12.74 -2.91 19.15
C ALA A 419 -13.64 -1.81 18.58
N VAL A 420 -14.18 -2.01 17.38
CA VAL A 420 -14.89 -0.95 16.61
C VAL A 420 -16.04 -0.34 17.42
N THR A 421 -16.90 -1.16 18.03
CA THR A 421 -18.05 -0.67 18.80
C THR A 421 -17.62 0.20 19.98
N SER A 422 -16.59 -0.23 20.72
CA SER A 422 -16.05 0.51 21.86
C SER A 422 -15.36 1.81 21.41
N ILE A 423 -14.60 1.78 20.31
CA ILE A 423 -13.98 2.99 19.74
C ILE A 423 -15.05 4.00 19.31
N VAL A 424 -16.16 3.54 18.72
CA VAL A 424 -17.29 4.41 18.35
C VAL A 424 -17.97 4.99 19.59
N GLN A 425 -18.04 4.26 20.70
CA GLN A 425 -18.54 4.80 21.97
C GLN A 425 -17.62 5.91 22.51
N VAL A 426 -16.30 5.69 22.50
CA VAL A 426 -15.31 6.72 22.88
C VAL A 426 -15.44 7.95 21.97
N LEU A 427 -15.61 7.75 20.67
CA LEU A 427 -15.79 8.85 19.71
C LEU A 427 -17.06 9.69 19.99
N ARG A 428 -18.10 9.11 20.59
CA ARG A 428 -19.35 9.81 20.93
C ARG A 428 -19.27 10.54 22.26
N ALA A 429 -18.68 9.93 23.28
CA ALA A 429 -18.83 10.36 24.68
C ALA A 429 -17.51 10.66 25.40
N GLY A 430 -16.35 10.43 24.77
CA GLY A 430 -15.04 10.67 25.38
C GLY A 430 -14.68 12.14 25.54
N THR A 431 -13.53 12.40 26.15
CA THR A 431 -12.87 13.71 26.14
C THR A 431 -12.53 14.14 24.72
N GLU A 432 -12.23 15.43 24.51
CA GLU A 432 -11.77 15.91 23.19
C GLU A 432 -10.55 15.11 22.70
N GLU A 433 -9.55 14.87 23.55
CA GLU A 433 -8.38 14.05 23.21
C GLU A 433 -8.76 12.59 22.92
N ALA A 434 -9.66 11.98 23.71
CA ALA A 434 -10.10 10.61 23.46
C ALA A 434 -10.87 10.48 22.14
N LYS A 435 -11.70 11.47 21.78
CA LYS A 435 -12.43 11.53 20.51
C LYS A 435 -11.48 11.67 19.32
N GLU A 436 -10.48 12.54 19.42
CA GLU A 436 -9.41 12.70 18.42
C GLU A 436 -8.68 11.38 18.19
N ASN A 437 -8.21 10.75 19.27
CA ASN A 437 -7.50 9.47 19.19
C ASN A 437 -8.40 8.34 18.68
N ALA A 438 -9.70 8.34 19.00
CA ALA A 438 -10.67 7.39 18.45
C ALA A 438 -10.84 7.58 16.93
N ALA A 439 -10.99 8.82 16.46
CA ALA A 439 -11.09 9.12 15.03
C ALA A 439 -9.82 8.69 14.27
N ALA A 440 -8.64 9.00 14.81
CA ALA A 440 -7.35 8.56 14.26
C ALA A 440 -7.21 7.03 14.23
N THR A 441 -7.74 6.33 15.24
CA THR A 441 -7.74 4.86 15.30
C THR A 441 -8.61 4.28 14.20
N LEU A 442 -9.83 4.81 14.01
CA LEU A 442 -10.74 4.39 12.94
C LEU A 442 -10.14 4.65 11.55
N PHE A 443 -9.47 5.79 11.36
CA PHE A 443 -8.71 6.05 10.13
C PHE A 443 -7.64 4.98 9.92
N SER A 444 -6.78 4.73 10.92
CA SER A 444 -5.71 3.74 10.85
C SER A 444 -6.22 2.34 10.49
N LEU A 445 -7.30 1.88 11.15
CA LEU A 445 -7.91 0.58 10.87
C LEU A 445 -8.54 0.52 9.47
N SER A 446 -9.13 1.63 9.00
CA SER A 446 -9.78 1.70 7.67
C SER A 446 -8.80 1.69 6.50
N LEU A 447 -7.49 1.80 6.74
CA LEU A 447 -6.47 1.65 5.69
C LEU A 447 -6.49 0.24 5.07
N ALA A 448 -6.94 -0.78 5.82
CA ALA A 448 -7.33 -2.06 5.27
C ALA A 448 -8.73 -1.97 4.63
N ASP A 449 -8.85 -2.34 3.36
CA ASP A 449 -10.09 -2.19 2.58
C ASP A 449 -11.26 -2.98 3.18
N GLU A 450 -10.98 -4.15 3.72
CA GLU A 450 -11.96 -5.04 4.34
C GLU A 450 -12.59 -4.41 5.59
N ASN A 451 -11.84 -3.60 6.32
CA ASN A 451 -12.30 -2.94 7.53
C ASN A 451 -13.27 -1.78 7.25
N LYS A 452 -13.20 -1.16 6.06
CA LYS A 452 -14.06 -0.03 5.69
C LYS A 452 -15.55 -0.39 5.76
N ILE A 453 -15.89 -1.63 5.41
CA ILE A 453 -17.27 -2.15 5.41
C ILE A 453 -17.79 -2.25 6.85
N ILE A 454 -17.01 -2.91 7.73
CA ILE A 454 -17.38 -3.15 9.12
C ILE A 454 -17.45 -1.83 9.90
N ILE A 455 -16.44 -0.97 9.74
CA ILE A 455 -16.40 0.34 10.39
C ILE A 455 -17.57 1.21 9.92
N GLY A 456 -17.85 1.25 8.61
CA GLY A 456 -18.98 1.99 8.06
C GLY A 456 -20.35 1.49 8.57
N ALA A 457 -20.47 0.19 8.83
CA ALA A 457 -21.68 -0.42 9.38
C ALA A 457 -21.89 -0.21 10.88
N SER A 458 -20.83 0.11 11.62
CA SER A 458 -20.84 0.21 13.10
C SER A 458 -21.47 1.50 13.67
N GLY A 459 -21.92 2.42 12.82
CA GLY A 459 -22.35 3.75 13.27
C GLY A 459 -21.21 4.71 13.60
N ALA A 460 -19.99 4.42 13.13
CA ALA A 460 -18.84 5.32 13.19
C ALA A 460 -19.06 6.61 12.36
N ILE A 461 -19.65 6.48 11.17
CA ILE A 461 -19.81 7.62 10.25
C ILE A 461 -20.61 8.77 10.88
N PRO A 462 -21.81 8.58 11.48
CA PRO A 462 -22.51 9.67 12.18
C PRO A 462 -21.71 10.33 13.30
N ALA A 463 -20.94 9.54 14.06
CA ALA A 463 -20.11 10.07 15.14
C ALA A 463 -18.94 10.92 14.60
N LEU A 464 -18.32 10.49 13.49
CA LEU A 464 -17.29 11.27 12.81
C LEU A 464 -17.86 12.56 12.20
N VAL A 465 -19.08 12.54 11.66
CA VAL A 465 -19.75 13.75 11.16
C VAL A 465 -19.99 14.76 12.31
N ASN A 466 -20.42 14.27 13.47
CA ASN A 466 -20.58 15.14 14.64
C ASN A 466 -19.25 15.76 15.10
N LEU A 467 -18.16 14.98 15.10
CA LEU A 467 -16.82 15.48 15.43
C LEU A 467 -16.31 16.48 14.38
N LEU A 468 -16.62 16.28 13.10
CA LEU A 468 -16.30 17.21 12.02
C LEU A 468 -16.99 18.57 12.19
N GLU A 469 -18.22 18.57 12.70
CA GLU A 469 -18.99 19.80 12.90
C GLU A 469 -18.58 20.53 14.19
N ASN A 470 -18.46 19.80 15.30
CA ASN A 470 -18.40 20.35 16.66
C ASN A 470 -17.05 20.16 17.38
N GLY A 471 -16.12 19.39 16.82
CA GLY A 471 -14.85 19.07 17.47
C GLY A 471 -13.82 20.20 17.46
N SER A 472 -12.73 19.98 18.20
CA SER A 472 -11.50 20.79 18.10
C SER A 472 -10.94 20.86 16.67
N VAL A 473 -10.02 21.79 16.39
CA VAL A 473 -9.33 21.85 15.08
C VAL A 473 -8.68 20.52 14.70
N ARG A 474 -8.06 19.84 15.67
CA ARG A 474 -7.47 18.51 15.48
C ARG A 474 -8.56 17.46 15.27
N GLY A 475 -9.61 17.47 16.08
CA GLY A 475 -10.75 16.56 15.97
C GLY A 475 -11.42 16.63 14.60
N LYS A 476 -11.62 17.84 14.07
CA LYS A 476 -12.17 18.05 12.71
C LYS A 476 -11.26 17.46 11.63
N LYS A 477 -9.95 17.63 11.75
CA LYS A 477 -8.97 17.08 10.80
C LYS A 477 -8.92 15.55 10.86
N ASP A 478 -8.89 14.97 12.05
CA ASP A 478 -8.88 13.52 12.25
C ASP A 478 -10.20 12.90 11.74
N ALA A 479 -11.34 13.54 12.02
CA ALA A 479 -12.64 13.15 11.51
C ALA A 479 -12.72 13.21 9.98
N ALA A 480 -12.26 14.31 9.37
CA ALA A 480 -12.23 14.48 7.93
C ALA A 480 -11.38 13.38 7.25
N THR A 481 -10.21 13.10 7.80
CA THR A 481 -9.30 12.08 7.26
C THR A 481 -9.90 10.67 7.34
N ALA A 482 -10.55 10.34 8.47
CA ALA A 482 -11.27 9.09 8.63
C ALA A 482 -12.45 8.97 7.66
N LEU A 483 -13.27 10.03 7.53
CA LEU A 483 -14.42 10.07 6.62
C LEU A 483 -14.00 9.92 5.17
N PHE A 484 -12.95 10.62 4.73
CA PHE A 484 -12.39 10.50 3.39
C PHE A 484 -12.07 9.04 3.08
N ASN A 485 -11.25 8.39 3.91
CA ASN A 485 -10.80 7.03 3.63
C ASN A 485 -11.93 6.00 3.73
N LEU A 486 -12.89 6.18 4.65
CA LEU A 486 -14.07 5.33 4.73
C LEU A 486 -14.99 5.47 3.51
N CYS A 487 -15.13 6.68 2.96
CA CYS A 487 -16.00 6.95 1.81
C CYS A 487 -15.40 6.59 0.45
N ILE A 488 -14.12 6.19 0.40
CA ILE A 488 -13.55 5.53 -0.79
C ILE A 488 -14.37 4.28 -1.13
N TYR A 489 -14.89 3.57 -0.11
CA TYR A 489 -15.82 2.47 -0.32
C TYR A 489 -17.23 3.00 -0.65
N GLU A 490 -17.77 2.61 -1.81
CA GLU A 490 -19.07 3.08 -2.34
C GLU A 490 -20.23 2.92 -1.34
N GLY A 491 -20.27 1.79 -0.62
CA GLY A 491 -21.34 1.51 0.35
C GLY A 491 -21.38 2.49 1.54
N ASN A 492 -20.28 3.22 1.78
CA ASN A 492 -20.20 4.22 2.85
C ASN A 492 -20.62 5.62 2.40
N LYS A 493 -20.58 5.94 1.10
CA LYS A 493 -20.98 7.26 0.59
C LYS A 493 -22.43 7.58 0.96
N GLY A 494 -23.34 6.64 0.69
CA GLY A 494 -24.76 6.81 1.06
C GLY A 494 -24.98 6.91 2.58
N ARG A 495 -24.16 6.21 3.39
CA ARG A 495 -24.20 6.32 4.86
C ARG A 495 -23.77 7.71 5.32
N ALA A 496 -22.71 8.26 4.74
CA ALA A 496 -22.21 9.59 5.05
C ALA A 496 -23.20 10.70 4.67
N VAL A 497 -23.84 10.58 3.50
CA VAL A 497 -24.90 11.51 3.07
C VAL A 497 -26.09 11.47 4.03
N ARG A 498 -26.59 10.28 4.40
CA ARG A 498 -27.68 10.14 5.38
C ARG A 498 -27.31 10.67 6.77
N ALA A 499 -26.03 10.59 7.13
CA ALA A 499 -25.51 11.17 8.37
C ALA A 499 -25.38 12.71 8.33
N GLY A 500 -25.68 13.35 7.20
CA GLY A 500 -25.69 14.81 7.09
C GLY A 500 -24.32 15.45 6.80
N VAL A 501 -23.32 14.69 6.34
CA VAL A 501 -21.93 15.17 6.18
C VAL A 501 -21.79 16.40 5.26
N VAL A 502 -22.70 16.58 4.30
CA VAL A 502 -22.58 17.62 3.27
C VAL A 502 -22.65 19.04 3.84
N ASN A 503 -23.54 19.30 4.81
CA ASN A 503 -23.71 20.64 5.37
C ASN A 503 -22.46 21.13 6.12
N PRO A 504 -21.85 20.35 7.04
CA PRO A 504 -20.57 20.70 7.64
C PRO A 504 -19.48 20.97 6.60
N LEU A 505 -19.35 20.13 5.57
CA LEU A 505 -18.33 20.30 4.53
C LEU A 505 -18.52 21.60 3.74
N VAL A 506 -19.75 21.92 3.32
CA VAL A 506 -20.04 23.16 2.57
C VAL A 506 -19.83 24.41 3.44
N LYS A 507 -20.18 24.34 4.73
CA LYS A 507 -19.87 25.40 5.69
C LYS A 507 -18.36 25.65 5.79
N MET A 508 -17.55 24.59 5.84
CA MET A 508 -16.09 24.68 5.89
C MET A 508 -15.47 25.28 4.61
N LEU A 509 -16.11 25.15 3.45
CA LEU A 509 -15.68 25.82 2.21
C LEU A 509 -15.85 27.34 2.27
N SER A 510 -16.82 27.82 3.04
CA SER A 510 -17.24 29.23 3.04
C SER A 510 -16.67 30.03 4.23
N ASP A 511 -16.05 29.34 5.18
CA ASP A 511 -15.55 29.94 6.41
C ASP A 511 -14.10 30.43 6.21
N ASN A 512 -13.94 31.76 6.09
CA ASN A 512 -12.64 32.43 5.89
C ASN A 512 -11.65 32.16 7.04
N SER A 513 -12.13 31.76 8.23
CA SER A 513 -11.26 31.36 9.35
C SER A 513 -10.67 29.96 9.18
N SER A 514 -11.25 29.15 8.28
CA SER A 514 -10.97 27.73 8.08
C SER A 514 -10.21 27.43 6.79
N HIS A 515 -9.34 28.33 6.32
CA HIS A 515 -8.48 28.08 5.14
C HIS A 515 -7.69 26.75 5.26
N ARG A 516 -7.44 26.29 6.48
CA ARG A 516 -6.77 25.01 6.77
C ARG A 516 -7.61 23.75 6.51
N MET A 517 -8.93 23.87 6.29
CA MET A 517 -9.85 22.72 6.13
C MET A 517 -10.58 22.70 4.78
N VAL A 518 -10.40 23.72 3.93
CA VAL A 518 -11.05 23.79 2.60
C VAL A 518 -10.63 22.60 1.74
N THR A 519 -9.35 22.24 1.75
CA THR A 519 -8.82 21.11 0.98
C THR A 519 -9.42 19.78 1.43
N GLU A 520 -9.47 19.53 2.74
CA GLU A 520 -10.11 18.35 3.34
C GLU A 520 -11.60 18.29 2.98
N ALA A 521 -12.31 19.42 3.04
CA ALA A 521 -13.72 19.46 2.69
C ALA A 521 -13.96 19.15 1.20
N LEU A 522 -13.19 19.76 0.32
CA LEU A 522 -13.27 19.52 -1.13
C LEU A 522 -12.94 18.08 -1.50
N THR A 523 -11.90 17.49 -0.90
CA THR A 523 -11.53 16.09 -1.18
C THR A 523 -12.59 15.09 -0.74
N ILE A 524 -13.29 15.32 0.37
CA ILE A 524 -14.41 14.46 0.78
C ILE A 524 -15.60 14.68 -0.16
N LEU A 525 -15.94 15.93 -0.48
CA LEU A 525 -17.04 16.23 -1.40
C LEU A 525 -16.80 15.63 -2.80
N SER A 526 -15.57 15.62 -3.31
CA SER A 526 -15.24 15.03 -4.61
C SER A 526 -15.41 13.51 -4.61
N VAL A 527 -15.02 12.81 -3.54
CA VAL A 527 -15.28 11.38 -3.35
C VAL A 527 -16.79 11.09 -3.27
N LEU A 528 -17.53 11.90 -2.52
CA LEU A 528 -18.98 11.75 -2.35
C LEU A 528 -19.75 12.06 -3.63
N ALA A 529 -19.28 12.98 -4.47
CA ALA A 529 -19.96 13.42 -5.68
C ALA A 529 -20.20 12.30 -6.70
N GLY A 530 -19.56 11.13 -6.57
CA GLY A 530 -19.92 9.93 -7.34
C GLY A 530 -21.33 9.38 -7.03
N ASN A 531 -21.86 9.65 -5.83
CA ASN A 531 -23.15 9.16 -5.37
C ASN A 531 -24.31 10.11 -5.74
N LYS A 532 -25.45 9.57 -6.21
CA LYS A 532 -26.61 10.36 -6.63
C LYS A 532 -27.20 11.20 -5.49
N ASP A 533 -27.36 10.61 -4.31
CA ASP A 533 -27.93 11.31 -3.15
C ASP A 533 -26.99 12.44 -2.69
N ALA A 534 -25.68 12.19 -2.71
CA ALA A 534 -24.67 13.22 -2.43
C ALA A 534 -24.80 14.42 -3.38
N LYS A 535 -24.92 14.19 -4.69
CA LYS A 535 -25.12 15.28 -5.67
C LYS A 535 -26.35 16.13 -5.31
N THR A 536 -27.46 15.48 -4.97
CA THR A 536 -28.68 16.21 -4.58
C THR A 536 -28.49 17.00 -3.29
N ALA A 537 -27.78 16.45 -2.30
CA ALA A 537 -27.48 17.13 -1.06
C ALA A 537 -26.53 18.33 -1.27
N ILE A 538 -25.50 18.19 -2.12
CA ILE A 538 -24.55 19.28 -2.44
C ILE A 538 -25.28 20.47 -3.09
N LEU A 539 -26.23 20.19 -3.97
CA LEU A 539 -27.06 21.22 -4.60
C LEU A 539 -27.99 21.90 -3.60
N ARG A 540 -28.67 21.13 -2.74
CA ARG A 540 -29.54 21.68 -1.68
C ARG A 540 -28.78 22.54 -0.68
N ALA A 541 -27.51 22.22 -0.42
CA ALA A 541 -26.62 22.99 0.43
C ALA A 541 -26.08 24.28 -0.24
N ASN A 542 -26.52 24.59 -1.47
CA ASN A 542 -26.09 25.77 -2.24
C ASN A 542 -24.55 25.89 -2.39
N ALA A 543 -23.86 24.77 -2.61
CA ALA A 543 -22.40 24.75 -2.72
C ALA A 543 -21.87 25.34 -4.04
N VAL A 544 -22.72 25.43 -5.08
CA VAL A 544 -22.29 25.75 -6.46
C VAL A 544 -21.59 27.11 -6.57
N PRO A 545 -22.11 28.23 -6.01
CA PRO A 545 -21.42 29.52 -6.08
C PRO A 545 -20.03 29.48 -5.42
N THR A 546 -19.92 28.85 -4.25
CA THR A 546 -18.65 28.67 -3.55
C THR A 546 -17.65 27.86 -4.37
N LEU A 547 -18.10 26.76 -5.00
CA LEU A 547 -17.26 25.95 -5.88
C LEU A 547 -16.75 26.74 -7.09
N ILE A 548 -17.58 27.60 -7.69
CA ILE A 548 -17.17 28.46 -8.81
C ILE A 548 -16.13 29.49 -8.34
N ALA A 549 -16.31 30.10 -7.17
CA ALA A 549 -15.33 31.03 -6.61
C ALA A 549 -13.96 30.37 -6.37
N LEU A 550 -13.96 29.13 -5.87
CA LEU A 550 -12.73 28.34 -5.63
C LEU A 550 -11.99 27.94 -6.92
N LEU A 551 -12.61 28.06 -8.10
CA LEU A 551 -11.92 27.85 -9.38
C LEU A 551 -10.95 29.00 -9.73
N GLN A 552 -11.18 30.21 -9.23
CA GLN A 552 -10.44 31.42 -9.64
C GLN A 552 -9.19 31.71 -8.78
N LYS A 553 -9.29 31.57 -7.45
CA LYS A 553 -8.24 32.03 -6.51
C LYS A 553 -7.96 31.00 -5.41
N ASP A 554 -7.60 29.79 -5.81
CA ASP A 554 -7.21 28.74 -4.86
C ASP A 554 -6.01 27.93 -5.37
N GLN A 555 -5.45 27.10 -4.50
CA GLN A 555 -4.38 26.14 -4.78
C GLN A 555 -4.80 25.17 -5.89
N PRO A 556 -3.86 24.70 -6.73
CA PRO A 556 -4.17 23.83 -7.89
C PRO A 556 -5.04 22.62 -7.54
N ARG A 557 -4.78 21.98 -6.39
CA ARG A 557 -5.53 20.82 -5.91
C ARG A 557 -6.98 21.16 -5.53
N ASN A 558 -7.23 22.35 -5.01
CA ASN A 558 -8.58 22.80 -4.65
C ASN A 558 -9.38 23.13 -5.91
N ARG A 559 -8.77 23.84 -6.87
CA ARG A 559 -9.35 24.11 -8.20
C ARG A 559 -9.73 22.81 -8.92
N GLU A 560 -8.85 21.81 -8.87
CA GLU A 560 -9.09 20.48 -9.44
C GLU A 560 -10.30 19.77 -8.80
N ASN A 561 -10.35 19.72 -7.46
CA ASN A 561 -11.48 19.09 -6.76
C ASN A 561 -12.79 19.84 -7.01
N ALA A 562 -12.77 21.17 -7.02
CA ALA A 562 -13.94 21.99 -7.32
C ALA A 562 -14.48 21.70 -8.74
N ALA A 563 -13.59 21.64 -9.74
CA ALA A 563 -13.97 21.27 -11.10
C ALA A 563 -14.51 19.83 -11.19
N ALA A 564 -13.93 18.89 -10.46
CA ALA A 564 -14.40 17.51 -10.40
C ALA A 564 -15.81 17.39 -9.80
N ILE A 565 -16.09 18.13 -8.72
CA ILE A 565 -17.43 18.17 -8.10
C ILE A 565 -18.45 18.79 -9.06
N LEU A 566 -18.13 19.94 -9.67
CA LEU A 566 -19.01 20.59 -10.65
C LEU A 566 -19.29 19.68 -11.85
N PHE A 567 -18.27 19.02 -12.39
CA PHE A 567 -18.42 18.03 -13.47
C PHE A 567 -19.32 16.88 -13.05
N ALA A 568 -19.11 16.29 -11.87
CA ALA A 568 -19.92 15.18 -11.39
C ALA A 568 -21.41 15.55 -11.23
N ILE A 569 -21.69 16.79 -10.81
CA ILE A 569 -23.05 17.33 -10.66
C ILE A 569 -23.70 17.60 -12.02
N CYS A 570 -22.93 18.06 -13.02
CA CYS A 570 -23.45 18.56 -14.30
C CYS A 570 -23.43 17.55 -15.46
N LYS A 571 -22.58 16.51 -15.45
CA LYS A 571 -22.31 15.60 -16.60
C LYS A 571 -23.58 15.05 -17.30
N ARG A 572 -24.70 14.92 -16.59
CA ARG A 572 -25.96 14.37 -17.11
C ARG A 572 -27.17 15.24 -16.80
N ASP A 573 -26.98 16.54 -16.58
CA ASP A 573 -28.04 17.43 -16.12
C ASP A 573 -27.95 18.81 -16.79
N LYS A 574 -28.83 19.03 -17.76
CA LYS A 574 -28.85 20.25 -18.58
C LYS A 574 -29.23 21.49 -17.76
N GLU A 575 -30.17 21.36 -16.83
CA GLU A 575 -30.60 22.49 -16.00
C GLU A 575 -29.44 22.98 -15.12
N LYS A 576 -28.65 22.04 -14.59
CA LYS A 576 -27.45 22.37 -13.80
C LYS A 576 -26.33 22.97 -14.64
N LEU A 577 -26.15 22.52 -15.88
CA LEU A 577 -25.22 23.15 -16.83
C LEU A 577 -25.61 24.61 -17.09
N ILE A 578 -26.88 24.87 -17.35
CA ILE A 578 -27.39 26.24 -17.53
C ILE A 578 -27.17 27.07 -16.25
N LEU A 579 -27.42 26.50 -15.08
CA LEU A 579 -27.22 27.17 -13.78
C LEU A 579 -25.76 27.60 -13.59
N ILE A 580 -24.78 26.71 -13.78
CA ILE A 580 -23.36 27.07 -13.61
C ILE A 580 -22.91 28.10 -14.66
N GLY A 581 -23.48 28.06 -15.87
CA GLY A 581 -23.25 29.05 -16.91
C GLY A 581 -23.75 30.44 -16.49
N LYS A 582 -24.98 30.53 -15.98
CA LYS A 582 -25.57 31.77 -15.45
C LYS A 582 -24.82 32.31 -14.23
N LEU A 583 -24.24 31.43 -13.41
CA LEU A 583 -23.40 31.79 -12.26
C LEU A 583 -21.96 32.18 -12.64
N GLY A 584 -21.64 32.28 -13.94
CA GLY A 584 -20.35 32.80 -14.40
C GLY A 584 -19.20 31.79 -14.37
N ALA A 585 -19.48 30.48 -14.38
CA ALA A 585 -18.43 29.45 -14.35
C ALA A 585 -17.53 29.43 -15.60
N VAL A 586 -17.96 30.02 -16.73
CA VAL A 586 -17.28 29.93 -18.03
C VAL A 586 -15.86 30.50 -17.99
N VAL A 587 -15.66 31.70 -17.44
CA VAL A 587 -14.33 32.34 -17.37
C VAL A 587 -13.36 31.55 -16.49
N PRO A 588 -13.70 31.20 -15.23
CA PRO A 588 -12.83 30.34 -14.40
C PRO A 588 -12.47 29.00 -15.05
N LEU A 589 -13.41 28.39 -15.77
CA LEU A 589 -13.16 27.11 -16.46
C LEU A 589 -12.21 27.29 -17.65
N MET A 590 -12.30 28.41 -18.40
CA MET A 590 -11.36 28.72 -19.48
C MET A 590 -9.95 29.03 -18.97
N GLU A 591 -9.83 29.66 -17.81
CA GLU A 591 -8.54 29.87 -17.16
C GLU A 591 -7.97 28.52 -16.74
N LEU A 592 -8.76 27.71 -16.02
CA LEU A 592 -8.36 26.40 -15.52
C LEU A 592 -7.97 25.41 -16.63
N SER A 593 -8.57 25.51 -17.82
CA SER A 593 -8.17 24.68 -18.96
C SER A 593 -6.81 25.05 -19.56
N ARG A 594 -6.31 26.26 -19.28
CA ARG A 594 -4.98 26.73 -19.71
C ARG A 594 -3.91 26.47 -18.65
N ASP A 595 -4.19 26.77 -17.40
CA ASP A 595 -3.19 26.82 -16.31
C ASP A 595 -3.36 25.77 -15.21
N GLY A 596 -4.39 24.92 -15.28
CA GLY A 596 -4.67 23.89 -14.28
C GLY A 596 -3.73 22.68 -14.32
N THR A 597 -3.89 21.78 -13.34
CA THR A 597 -3.31 20.42 -13.42
C THR A 597 -3.90 19.65 -14.60
N GLU A 598 -3.24 18.61 -15.10
CA GLU A 598 -3.78 17.82 -16.23
C GLU A 598 -5.17 17.24 -15.96
N ARG A 599 -5.46 16.87 -14.70
CA ARG A 599 -6.79 16.45 -14.27
C ARG A 599 -7.78 17.62 -14.27
N ALA A 600 -7.40 18.78 -13.76
CA ALA A 600 -8.23 19.97 -13.76
C ALA A 600 -8.55 20.45 -15.19
N LYS A 601 -7.55 20.47 -16.09
CA LYS A 601 -7.72 20.83 -17.50
C LYS A 601 -8.73 19.94 -18.20
N ARG A 602 -8.65 18.62 -18.01
CA ARG A 602 -9.60 17.67 -18.61
C ARG A 602 -11.03 17.88 -18.10
N LYS A 603 -11.23 18.07 -16.80
CA LYS A 603 -12.56 18.37 -16.25
C LYS A 603 -13.09 19.72 -16.72
N ALA A 604 -12.23 20.73 -16.80
CA ALA A 604 -12.58 22.04 -17.30
C ALA A 604 -12.99 21.99 -18.78
N ASN A 605 -12.19 21.34 -19.64
CA ASN A 605 -12.50 21.16 -21.06
C ASN A 605 -13.81 20.39 -21.27
N SER A 606 -14.02 19.30 -20.52
CA SER A 606 -15.27 18.53 -20.57
C SER A 606 -16.49 19.37 -20.17
N LEU A 607 -16.37 20.18 -19.12
CA LEU A 607 -17.45 21.10 -18.70
C LEU A 607 -17.73 22.18 -19.75
N LEU A 608 -16.69 22.78 -20.33
CA LEU A 608 -16.81 23.79 -21.38
C LEU A 608 -17.48 23.23 -22.64
N GLU A 609 -17.14 22.01 -23.04
CA GLU A 609 -17.77 21.32 -24.16
C GLU A 609 -19.26 21.06 -23.89
N LEU A 610 -19.58 20.53 -22.71
CA LEU A 610 -20.98 20.31 -22.29
C LEU A 610 -21.78 21.62 -22.25
N LEU A 611 -21.18 22.72 -21.81
CA LEU A 611 -21.79 24.05 -21.80
C LEU A 611 -22.07 24.53 -23.23
N ARG A 612 -21.10 24.43 -24.15
CA ARG A 612 -21.29 24.79 -25.57
C ARG A 612 -22.43 24.01 -26.22
N ASN A 613 -22.46 22.70 -26.02
CA ASN A 613 -23.48 21.81 -26.57
C ASN A 613 -24.87 22.07 -25.97
N SER A 614 -24.95 22.56 -24.74
CA SER A 614 -26.21 22.96 -24.11
C SER A 614 -26.76 24.28 -24.66
N SER A 615 -25.88 25.21 -25.05
CA SER A 615 -26.25 26.52 -25.61
C SER A 615 -26.67 26.45 -27.08
N GLN A 616 -26.08 25.54 -27.88
CA GLN A 616 -26.34 25.42 -29.33
C GLN A 616 -27.69 24.78 -29.69
N LYS A 617 -28.40 24.15 -28.74
CA LYS A 617 -29.73 23.55 -28.97
C LYS A 617 -30.90 24.45 -28.54
N LEU A 618 -30.61 25.70 -28.19
CA LEU A 618 -31.60 26.72 -27.77
C LEU A 618 -31.81 27.82 -28.83
N CYS A 619 -31.13 27.72 -29.98
CA CYS A 619 -31.33 28.60 -31.14
C CYS A 619 -32.07 27.87 -32.27
#